data_AF-A0A7X6U1D4-F1
#
_entry.id   AF-A0A7X6U1D4-F1
#
_cell.length_a   1.000
_cell.length_b   1.000
_cell.length_c   1.000
_cell.angle_alpha   90.00
_cell.angle_beta   90.00
_cell.angle_gamma   90.00
#
_symmetry.space_group_name_H-M   'P 1'
#
loop_
_entity.id
_entity.type
_entity.pdbx_description
1 polymer ?
#
loop_
_entity_poly.entity_id
_entity_poly.type
_entity_poly.pdbx_seq_one_letter_code
_entity_poly.pdbx_strand_id
1 'polypeptide(L)'
;NNSEMVDTLVKDVIKNSQDQDAIAMSEQTGKALKKLIEINYEKIYTAPRVMRYESQVGNTLEGLFDYYLDLASKKHQDRSMPALAFGEYLDRHPEQGAQPVRMVADYIAGMPDPFASRMFRTIYGV
;
A
#
# COMPACT_ATOMS: atom_id res chain seq x y z
N ASN A 1 2.03 29.44 1.40
CA ASN A 1 1.15 28.61 0.53
C ASN A 1 1.82 27.26 0.26
N ASN A 2 1.09 26.17 -0.02
CA ASN A 2 1.66 24.86 -0.37
C ASN A 2 2.60 24.95 -1.58
N SER A 3 2.24 25.73 -2.60
CA SER A 3 3.06 25.89 -3.80
C SER A 3 4.45 26.50 -3.51
N GLU A 4 4.53 27.48 -2.60
CA GLU A 4 5.79 28.11 -2.19
C GLU A 4 6.67 27.16 -1.38
N MET A 5 6.05 26.34 -0.53
CA MET A 5 6.77 25.31 0.22
C MET A 5 7.40 24.30 -0.74
N VAL A 6 6.64 23.81 -1.71
CA VAL A 6 7.16 22.88 -2.72
C VAL A 6 8.29 23.53 -3.54
N ASP A 7 8.11 24.75 -4.01
CA ASP A 7 9.14 25.50 -4.75
C ASP A 7 10.45 25.64 -3.95
N THR A 8 10.33 25.98 -2.66
CA THR A 8 11.49 26.10 -1.76
C THR A 8 12.22 24.77 -1.59
N LEU A 9 11.48 23.68 -1.31
CA LEU A 9 12.06 22.34 -1.12
C LEU A 9 12.76 21.87 -2.39
N VAL A 10 12.14 22.03 -3.56
CA VAL A 10 12.71 21.60 -4.84
C VAL A 10 13.97 22.37 -5.18
N LYS A 11 13.95 23.71 -5.07
CA LYS A 11 15.13 24.54 -5.35
C LYS A 11 16.29 24.23 -4.42
N ASP A 12 16.01 23.97 -3.14
CA ASP A 12 17.03 23.60 -2.16
C ASP A 12 17.65 22.23 -2.47
N VAL A 13 16.83 21.22 -2.84
CA VAL A 13 17.34 19.91 -3.27
C VAL A 13 18.25 20.06 -4.49
N ILE A 14 17.80 20.77 -5.53
CA ILE A 14 18.59 20.95 -6.77
C ILE A 14 19.93 21.59 -6.44
N LYS A 15 19.92 22.68 -5.65
CA LYS A 15 21.14 23.42 -5.30
C LYS A 15 22.13 22.58 -4.50
N ASN A 16 21.66 21.78 -3.54
CA ASN A 16 22.53 21.04 -2.63
C ASN A 16 22.92 19.65 -3.18
N SER A 17 22.23 19.16 -4.20
CA SER A 17 22.58 17.92 -4.91
C SER A 17 23.50 18.16 -6.11
N GLN A 18 23.63 19.42 -6.56
CA GLN A 18 24.45 19.76 -7.72
C GLN A 18 25.92 19.39 -7.47
N ASP A 19 26.52 18.72 -8.46
CA ASP A 19 27.91 18.26 -8.44
C ASP A 19 28.25 17.32 -7.27
N GLN A 20 27.23 16.69 -6.68
CA GLN A 20 27.37 15.66 -5.64
C GLN A 20 26.82 14.33 -6.13
N ASP A 21 27.43 13.23 -5.68
CA ASP A 21 26.91 11.88 -5.87
C ASP A 21 25.82 11.55 -4.82
N ALA A 22 24.94 12.52 -4.54
CA ALA A 22 23.90 12.41 -3.53
C ALA A 22 22.73 13.36 -3.82
N ILE A 23 21.51 12.94 -3.46
CA ILE A 23 20.34 13.82 -3.38
C ILE A 23 20.30 14.39 -1.95
N ALA A 24 20.65 15.66 -1.82
CA ALA A 24 20.79 16.32 -0.53
C ALA A 24 19.97 17.61 -0.46
N MET A 25 19.51 17.90 0.74
CA MET A 25 18.94 19.19 1.13
C MET A 25 19.95 19.93 1.99
N SER A 26 19.82 21.25 2.11
CA SER A 26 20.52 21.98 3.16
C SER A 26 20.04 21.53 4.54
N GLU A 27 20.91 21.64 5.54
CA GLU A 27 20.60 21.26 6.92
C GLU A 27 19.36 22.02 7.45
N GLN A 28 19.25 23.31 7.11
CA GLN A 28 18.13 24.15 7.52
C GLN A 28 16.81 23.66 6.93
N THR A 29 16.77 23.41 5.61
CA THR A 29 15.56 22.97 4.93
C THR A 29 15.18 21.56 5.36
N GLY A 30 16.16 20.67 5.53
CA GLY A 30 15.94 19.31 6.05
C GLY A 30 15.34 19.31 7.46
N LYS A 31 15.85 20.16 8.38
CA LYS A 31 15.28 20.32 9.73
C LYS A 31 13.86 20.85 9.69
N ALA A 32 13.58 21.84 8.83
CA ALA A 32 12.23 22.40 8.68
C ALA A 32 11.24 21.36 8.14
N LEU A 33 11.63 20.59 7.11
CA LEU A 33 10.81 19.52 6.55
C LEU A 33 10.56 18.41 7.57
N LYS A 34 11.59 18.01 8.33
CA LYS A 34 11.43 17.02 9.40
C LYS A 34 10.40 17.46 10.44
N LYS A 35 10.48 18.71 10.91
CA LYS A 35 9.50 19.28 11.84
C LYS A 35 8.07 19.29 11.26
N LEU A 36 7.93 19.58 9.96
CA LEU A 36 6.64 19.52 9.28
C LEU A 36 6.08 18.09 9.24
N ILE A 37 6.93 17.09 8.96
CA ILE A 37 6.55 15.67 8.97
C ILE A 37 6.10 15.24 10.38
N GLU A 38 6.85 15.61 11.41
CA GLU A 38 6.52 15.30 12.82
C GLU A 38 5.15 15.88 13.20
N ILE A 39 4.90 17.15 12.87
CA ILE A 39 3.59 17.79 13.11
C ILE A 39 2.46 17.07 12.37
N ASN A 40 2.69 16.66 11.12
CA ASN A 40 1.68 15.92 10.34
C ASN A 40 1.39 14.57 10.99
N TYR A 41 2.43 13.86 11.46
CA TYR A 41 2.28 12.59 12.14
C TYR A 41 1.42 12.72 13.40
N GLU A 42 1.78 13.66 14.28
CA GLU A 42 1.08 13.92 15.54
C GLU A 42 -0.37 14.39 15.39
N LYS A 43 -0.72 15.04 14.29
CA LYS A 43 -2.05 15.64 14.10
C LYS A 43 -2.98 14.85 13.19
N ILE A 44 -2.43 14.10 12.24
CA ILE A 44 -3.20 13.42 11.21
C ILE A 44 -3.19 11.92 11.45
N TYR A 45 -2.02 11.31 11.59
CA TYR A 45 -1.87 9.85 11.60
C TYR A 45 -2.23 9.22 12.94
N THR A 46 -2.01 9.93 14.05
CA THR A 46 -2.42 9.49 15.40
C THR A 46 -3.88 9.81 15.72
N ALA A 47 -4.64 10.39 14.80
CA ALA A 47 -6.04 10.72 15.03
C ALA A 47 -6.85 9.43 15.26
N PRO A 48 -7.78 9.39 16.24
CA PRO A 48 -8.55 8.18 16.54
C PRO A 48 -9.29 7.57 15.35
N ARG A 49 -9.72 8.41 14.40
CA ARG A 49 -10.35 7.98 13.15
C ARG A 49 -9.39 7.19 12.26
N VAL A 50 -8.12 7.58 12.18
CA VAL A 50 -7.10 6.89 11.39
C VAL A 50 -6.77 5.56 12.02
N MET A 51 -6.55 5.51 13.34
CA MET A 51 -6.28 4.25 14.05
C MET A 51 -7.41 3.22 13.90
N ARG A 52 -8.68 3.67 13.95
CA ARG A 52 -9.84 2.79 13.71
C ARG A 52 -9.88 2.28 12.27
N TYR A 53 -9.48 3.11 11.32
CA TYR A 53 -9.42 2.70 9.92
C TYR A 53 -8.28 1.69 9.68
N GLU A 54 -7.10 1.90 10.28
CA GLU A 54 -5.98 0.96 10.22
C GLU A 54 -6.35 -0.43 10.72
N SER A 55 -7.06 -0.53 11.85
CA SER A 55 -7.50 -1.84 12.36
C SER A 55 -8.53 -2.53 11.44
N GLN A 56 -9.41 -1.76 10.80
CA GLN A 56 -10.33 -2.30 9.79
C GLN A 56 -9.59 -2.80 8.55
N VAL A 57 -8.58 -2.06 8.09
CA VAL A 57 -7.74 -2.46 6.96
C VAL A 57 -6.95 -3.71 7.31
N GLY A 58 -6.37 -3.81 8.51
CA GLY A 58 -5.68 -5.01 8.98
C GLY A 58 -6.54 -6.26 8.87
N ASN A 59 -7.75 -6.23 9.45
CA ASN A 59 -8.70 -7.34 9.36
C ASN A 59 -9.09 -7.68 7.92
N THR A 60 -9.22 -6.66 7.06
CA THR A 60 -9.55 -6.85 5.64
C THR A 60 -8.42 -7.58 4.93
N LEU A 61 -7.18 -7.13 5.12
CA LEU A 61 -6.00 -7.71 4.48
C LEU A 61 -5.74 -9.14 4.97
N GLU A 62 -5.85 -9.40 6.28
CA GLU A 62 -5.70 -10.73 6.86
C GLU A 62 -6.74 -11.70 6.28
N GLY A 63 -8.03 -11.34 6.25
CA GLY A 63 -9.05 -12.22 5.69
C GLY A 63 -8.90 -12.46 4.18
N LEU A 64 -8.54 -11.43 3.40
CA LEU A 64 -8.23 -11.62 1.98
C LEU A 64 -7.04 -12.57 1.79
N PHE A 65 -5.98 -12.38 2.58
CA PHE A 65 -4.77 -13.19 2.51
C PHE A 65 -5.06 -14.66 2.82
N ASP A 66 -5.77 -14.93 3.93
CA ASP A 66 -6.13 -16.29 4.33
C ASP A 66 -6.99 -17.00 3.27
N TYR A 67 -8.00 -16.31 2.74
CA TYR A 67 -8.88 -16.85 1.71
C TYR A 67 -8.11 -17.21 0.43
N TYR A 68 -7.30 -16.28 -0.10
CA TYR A 68 -6.56 -16.52 -1.33
C TYR A 68 -5.40 -17.51 -1.15
N LEU A 69 -4.80 -17.58 0.04
CA LEU A 69 -3.77 -18.58 0.34
C LEU A 69 -4.36 -19.99 0.36
N ASP A 70 -5.57 -20.16 0.92
CA ASP A 70 -6.28 -21.43 0.87
C ASP A 70 -6.59 -21.83 -0.58
N LEU A 71 -7.09 -20.89 -1.39
CA LEU A 71 -7.33 -21.08 -2.82
C LEU A 71 -6.08 -21.43 -3.63
N ALA A 72 -4.93 -20.82 -3.32
CA ALA A 72 -3.68 -21.09 -4.01
C ALA A 72 -3.06 -22.44 -3.60
N SER A 73 -3.31 -22.89 -2.36
CA SER A 73 -2.72 -24.11 -1.79
C SER A 73 -3.54 -25.37 -2.10
N LYS A 74 -4.85 -25.21 -2.31
CA LYS A 74 -5.79 -26.31 -2.58
C LYS A 74 -6.47 -26.05 -3.92
N LYS A 75 -6.59 -27.06 -4.77
CA LYS A 75 -7.43 -26.96 -5.99
C LYS A 75 -8.91 -26.88 -5.58
N HIS A 76 -9.38 -25.68 -5.27
CA HIS A 76 -10.77 -25.41 -4.94
C HIS A 76 -11.64 -25.39 -6.19
N GLN A 77 -12.87 -25.90 -6.07
CA GLN A 77 -13.93 -25.73 -7.06
C GLN A 77 -14.77 -24.47 -6.80
N ASP A 78 -14.25 -23.52 -6.01
CA ASP A 78 -14.94 -22.27 -5.74
C ASP A 78 -15.11 -21.49 -7.06
N ARG A 79 -16.36 -21.16 -7.39
CA ARG A 79 -16.75 -20.40 -8.59
C ARG A 79 -17.26 -19.01 -8.23
N SER A 80 -17.03 -18.56 -7.00
CA SER A 80 -17.30 -17.20 -6.58
C SER A 80 -16.48 -16.21 -7.42
N MET A 81 -16.98 -14.98 -7.55
CA MET A 81 -16.27 -13.94 -8.28
C MET A 81 -14.84 -13.69 -7.76
N PRO A 82 -14.58 -13.66 -6.42
CA PRO A 82 -13.22 -13.58 -5.89
C PRO A 82 -12.29 -14.70 -6.36
N ALA A 83 -12.76 -15.95 -6.36
CA ALA A 83 -11.97 -17.09 -6.80
C ALA A 83 -11.64 -17.04 -8.30
N LEU A 84 -12.62 -16.68 -9.14
CA LEU A 84 -12.42 -16.55 -10.59
C LEU A 84 -11.44 -15.42 -10.92
N ALA A 85 -11.60 -14.24 -10.32
CA ALA A 85 -10.72 -13.11 -10.54
C ALA A 85 -9.27 -13.41 -10.12
N PHE A 86 -9.09 -14.16 -9.02
CA PHE A 86 -7.78 -14.61 -8.60
C PHE A 86 -7.18 -15.66 -9.55
N GLY A 87 -7.98 -16.60 -10.05
CA GLY A 87 -7.55 -17.56 -11.07
C GLY A 87 -7.03 -16.87 -12.33
N GLU A 88 -7.77 -15.89 -12.86
CA GLU A 88 -7.34 -15.09 -14.02
C GLU A 88 -6.05 -14.30 -13.78
N TYR A 89 -5.77 -13.93 -12.53
CA TYR A 89 -4.51 -13.31 -12.14
C TYR A 89 -3.38 -14.33 -12.11
N LEU A 90 -3.59 -15.51 -11.51
CA LEU A 90 -2.59 -16.57 -11.44
C LEU A 90 -2.11 -17.02 -12.83
N ASP A 91 -3.04 -17.14 -13.79
CA ASP A 91 -2.74 -17.50 -15.18
C ASP A 91 -1.81 -16.48 -15.88
N ARG A 92 -1.78 -15.23 -15.39
CA ARG A 92 -0.97 -14.13 -15.93
C ARG A 92 0.17 -13.72 -15.01
N HIS A 93 0.43 -14.49 -13.95
CA HIS A 93 1.49 -14.16 -13.00
C HIS A 93 2.85 -14.14 -13.73
N PRO A 94 3.66 -13.06 -13.62
CA PRO A 94 4.88 -12.92 -14.40
C PRO A 94 5.98 -13.89 -13.95
N GLU A 95 5.97 -14.28 -12.68
CA GLU A 95 6.94 -15.22 -12.10
C GLU A 95 6.38 -16.64 -12.11
N GLN A 96 6.93 -17.48 -13.00
CA GLN A 96 6.56 -18.88 -13.12
C GLN A 96 7.08 -19.69 -11.93
N GLY A 97 6.20 -20.48 -11.30
CA GLY A 97 6.56 -21.29 -10.12
C GLY A 97 6.72 -20.49 -8.82
N ALA A 98 6.25 -19.24 -8.78
CA ALA A 98 6.19 -18.45 -7.56
C ALA A 98 5.43 -19.21 -6.45
N GLN A 99 5.89 -19.06 -5.21
CA GLN A 99 5.25 -19.68 -4.05
C GLN A 99 3.83 -19.10 -3.85
N PRO A 100 2.85 -19.89 -3.36
CA PRO A 100 1.48 -19.40 -3.11
C PRO A 100 1.44 -18.09 -2.32
N VAL A 101 2.23 -17.98 -1.26
CA VAL A 101 2.35 -16.76 -0.43
C VAL A 101 2.75 -15.54 -1.25
N ARG A 102 3.66 -15.70 -2.22
CA ARG A 102 4.13 -14.60 -3.08
C ARG A 102 3.02 -14.15 -4.03
N MET A 103 2.38 -15.10 -4.72
CA MET A 103 1.30 -14.82 -5.66
C MET A 103 0.12 -14.12 -4.98
N VAL A 104 -0.23 -14.55 -3.77
CA VAL A 104 -1.31 -13.92 -2.97
C VAL A 104 -0.93 -12.50 -2.54
N ALA A 105 0.30 -12.29 -2.05
CA ALA A 105 0.76 -10.97 -1.64
C ALA A 105 0.78 -9.99 -2.82
N ASP A 106 1.29 -10.42 -3.98
CA ASP A 106 1.35 -9.59 -5.19
C ASP A 106 -0.06 -9.29 -5.73
N TYR A 107 -1.00 -10.24 -5.65
CA TYR A 107 -2.40 -10.01 -6.01
C TYR A 107 -3.07 -8.96 -5.13
N ILE A 108 -2.93 -9.08 -3.80
CA ILE A 108 -3.54 -8.17 -2.83
C ILE A 108 -2.92 -6.78 -2.93
N ALA A 109 -1.59 -6.68 -3.08
CA ALA A 109 -0.90 -5.40 -3.24
C ALA A 109 -1.33 -4.65 -4.52
N GLY A 110 -1.81 -5.38 -5.54
CA GLY A 110 -2.35 -4.80 -6.77
C GLY A 110 -3.81 -4.36 -6.68
N MET A 111 -4.51 -4.59 -5.57
CA MET A 111 -5.93 -4.26 -5.44
C MET A 111 -6.16 -2.79 -5.12
N PRO A 112 -7.03 -2.08 -5.87
CA PRO A 112 -7.58 -0.81 -5.41
C PRO A 112 -8.49 -1.02 -4.19
N ASP A 113 -8.54 -0.06 -3.26
CA ASP A 113 -9.38 -0.14 -2.05
C ASP A 113 -10.85 -0.52 -2.32
N PRO A 114 -11.54 0.04 -3.35
CA PRO A 114 -12.91 -0.33 -3.65
C PRO A 114 -13.05 -1.78 -4.15
N PHE A 115 -12.00 -2.34 -4.73
CA PHE A 115 -11.96 -3.73 -5.17
C PHE A 115 -11.71 -4.65 -3.99
N ALA A 116 -10.68 -4.40 -3.17
CA ALA A 116 -10.37 -5.18 -1.97
C ALA A 116 -11.58 -5.23 -1.02
N SER A 117 -12.21 -4.08 -0.76
CA SER A 117 -13.42 -3.99 0.07
C SER A 117 -14.59 -4.81 -0.50
N ARG A 118 -14.74 -4.85 -1.82
CA ARG A 118 -15.79 -5.63 -2.48
C ARG A 118 -15.52 -7.13 -2.36
N MET A 119 -14.27 -7.55 -2.58
CA MET A 119 -13.88 -8.95 -2.47
C MET A 119 -14.11 -9.46 -1.05
N PHE A 120 -13.66 -8.70 -0.05
CA PHE A 120 -13.84 -9.06 1.35
C PHE A 120 -15.31 -9.22 1.72
N ARG A 121 -16.17 -8.26 1.31
CA ARG A 121 -17.63 -8.36 1.52
C ARG A 121 -18.25 -9.57 0.84
N THR A 122 -17.83 -9.89 -0.38
CA THR A 122 -18.31 -11.08 -1.10
C THR A 122 -17.88 -12.39 -0.43
N ILE A 123 -16.67 -12.44 0.14
CA ILE A 123 -16.14 -13.63 0.82
C ILE A 123 -16.85 -13.86 2.16
N TYR A 124 -17.02 -12.80 2.96
CA TYR A 124 -17.49 -12.92 4.35
C TYR A 124 -18.95 -12.52 4.58
N GLY A 125 -19.68 -12.08 3.54
CA GLY A 125 -21.10 -11.75 3.61
C GLY A 125 -21.43 -10.49 4.42
N VAL A 126 -20.50 -9.53 4.48
CA VAL A 126 -20.60 -8.25 5.21
C VAL A 126 -20.94 -7.07 4.32
#